data_AF-A0A9E2CGY5-F1
#
_entry.id   AF-A0A9E2CGY5-F1
#
_cell.length_a   1.000
_cell.length_b   1.000
_cell.length_c   1.000
_cell.angle_alpha   90.00
_cell.angle_beta   90.00
_cell.angle_gamma   90.00
#
_symmetry.space_group_name_H-M   'P 1'
#
loop_
_entity.id
_entity.type
_entity.pdbx_description
1 polymer ?
#
loop_
_entity_poly.entity_id
_entity_poly.type
_entity_poly.pdbx_seq_one_letter_code
_entity_poly.pdbx_strand_id
1 'polypeptide(L)'
;MHALGYREFNETLLCDEDGTPVLVIGSRKFTVIDPRGDVSEYSRDSSIRLPDGFMWSPLMLKWANPVTLTTCSICRKPPFTLFRRERPSTGLVTVRNARNCARCGATVCGAHRRWTEEGWLCISCAKKWTLINLVRPIFFREEE
;
A
#
# COMPACT_ATOMS: atom_id res chain seq x y z
N MET A 1 12.24 14.00 25.43
CA MET A 1 13.06 13.21 24.50
C MET A 1 13.41 11.90 25.20
N HIS A 2 12.69 10.82 24.90
CA HIS A 2 13.04 9.49 25.41
C HIS A 2 13.85 8.76 24.35
N ALA A 3 15.15 8.60 24.61
CA ALA A 3 16.00 7.68 23.88
C ALA A 3 15.55 6.26 24.20
N LEU A 4 14.91 5.59 23.23
CA LEU A 4 14.60 4.17 23.33
C LEU A 4 15.87 3.40 22.96
N GLY A 5 16.36 2.63 23.93
CA GLY A 5 17.52 1.76 23.76
C GLY A 5 17.33 0.80 22.59
N TYR A 6 18.40 0.62 21.81
CA TYR A 6 18.53 -0.39 20.78
C TYR A 6 18.41 -1.78 21.42
N ARG A 7 17.20 -2.34 21.48
CA ARG A 7 17.05 -3.79 21.46
C ARG A 7 17.43 -4.23 20.04
N GLU A 8 18.40 -5.12 19.91
CA GLU A 8 18.68 -5.81 18.65
C GLU A 8 17.44 -6.60 18.23
N PHE A 9 16.55 -5.97 17.47
CA PHE A 9 15.49 -6.68 16.79
C PHE A 9 16.15 -7.46 15.64
N ASN A 10 16.35 -8.76 15.82
CA ASN A 10 16.66 -9.71 14.73
C ASN A 10 15.50 -9.87 13.72
N GLU A 11 14.54 -8.93 13.74
CA GLU A 11 13.29 -8.97 13.03
C GLU A 11 13.11 -7.66 12.28
N THR A 12 12.82 -7.74 10.99
CA THR A 12 12.45 -6.56 10.18
C THR A 12 10.93 -6.45 10.18
N LEU A 13 10.41 -5.33 10.65
CA LEU A 13 8.97 -5.05 10.74
C LEU A 13 8.58 -3.94 9.77
N LEU A 14 7.51 -4.16 9.01
CA LEU A 14 6.82 -3.14 8.23
C LEU A 14 5.41 -2.97 8.78
N CYS A 15 5.06 -1.73 9.14
CA CYS A 15 3.73 -1.34 9.58
C CYS A 15 3.00 -0.52 8.51
N ASP A 16 1.67 -0.47 8.60
CA ASP A 16 0.85 0.48 7.86
C ASP A 16 0.80 1.86 8.53
N GLU A 17 0.01 2.78 7.96
CA GLU A 17 -0.12 4.17 8.43
C GLU A 17 -0.67 4.26 9.86
N ASP A 18 -1.42 3.26 10.32
CA ASP A 18 -1.97 3.20 11.68
C ASP A 18 -1.03 2.52 12.68
N GLY A 19 0.18 2.12 12.24
CA GLY A 19 1.16 1.41 13.05
C GLY A 19 0.89 -0.09 13.18
N THR A 20 -0.07 -0.64 12.44
CA THR A 20 -0.40 -2.07 12.49
C THR A 20 0.66 -2.87 11.72
N PRO A 21 1.24 -3.93 12.31
CA PRO A 21 2.14 -4.83 11.59
C PRO A 21 1.50 -5.41 10.34
N VAL A 22 2.19 -5.31 9.20
CA VAL A 22 1.76 -5.88 7.90
C VAL A 22 2.70 -6.99 7.46
N LEU A 23 4.00 -6.84 7.72
CA LEU A 23 5.02 -7.83 7.40
C LEU A 23 6.03 -7.90 8.53
N VAL A 24 6.25 -9.09 9.07
CA VAL A 24 7.29 -9.37 10.06
C VAL A 24 8.24 -10.40 9.47
N ILE A 25 9.52 -10.07 9.35
CA ILE A 25 10.56 -10.96 8.84
C ILE A 25 11.44 -11.39 10.00
N GLY A 26 11.27 -12.63 10.44
CA GLY A 26 12.13 -13.24 11.44
C GLY A 26 13.33 -13.97 10.83
N SER A 27 14.06 -14.70 11.68
CA SER A 27 15.27 -15.42 11.29
C SER A 27 15.01 -16.59 10.33
N ARG A 28 13.92 -17.33 10.52
CA ARG A 28 13.55 -18.54 9.75
C ARG A 28 12.27 -18.42 8.93
N LYS A 29 11.40 -17.47 9.27
CA LYS A 29 10.06 -17.31 8.70
C LYS A 29 9.74 -15.85 8.50
N PHE A 30 8.74 -15.57 7.67
CA PHE A 30 8.10 -14.26 7.63
C PHE A 30 6.59 -14.42 7.66
N THR A 31 5.92 -13.44 8.27
CA THR A 31 4.47 -13.38 8.38
C THR A 31 3.94 -12.18 7.63
N VAL A 32 2.81 -12.37 6.96
CA VAL A 32 2.05 -11.31 6.31
C VAL A 32 0.69 -11.24 6.99
N ILE A 33 0.33 -10.05 7.45
CA ILE A 33 -0.91 -9.79 8.16
C ILE A 33 -1.79 -8.97 7.24
N ASP A 34 -2.94 -9.52 6.85
CA ASP A 34 -3.86 -8.86 5.95
C ASP A 34 -4.64 -7.72 6.66
N PRO A 35 -5.43 -6.92 5.93
CA PRO A 35 -6.23 -5.84 6.53
C PRO A 35 -7.33 -6.30 7.49
N ARG A 36 -7.67 -7.60 7.49
CA ARG A 36 -8.68 -8.22 8.35
C ARG A 36 -8.07 -8.82 9.61
N GLY A 37 -6.74 -8.88 9.68
CA GLY A 37 -5.99 -9.53 10.75
C GLY A 37 -5.67 -11.00 10.49
N ASP A 38 -6.01 -11.55 9.32
CA ASP A 38 -5.63 -12.90 8.94
C ASP A 38 -4.10 -12.97 8.78
N VAL A 39 -3.49 -13.90 9.50
CA VAL A 39 -2.04 -14.10 9.52
C VAL A 39 -1.67 -15.24 8.58
N SER A 40 -0.81 -14.95 7.61
CA SER A 40 -0.23 -15.96 6.72
C SER A 40 1.26 -16.08 7.00
N GLU A 41 1.71 -17.27 7.36
CA GLU A 41 3.11 -17.57 7.69
C GLU A 41 3.80 -18.32 6.55
N TYR A 42 5.03 -17.93 6.25
CA TYR A 42 5.83 -18.49 5.17
C TYR A 42 7.26 -18.79 5.64
N SER A 43 7.92 -19.76 5.02
CA SER A 43 9.36 -19.95 5.19
C SER A 43 10.12 -18.74 4.63
N ARG A 44 11.28 -18.39 5.20
CA ARG A 44 12.10 -17.25 4.74
C ARG A 44 12.51 -17.33 3.27
N ASP A 45 12.62 -18.55 2.74
CA ASP A 45 13.01 -18.80 1.35
C ASP A 45 11.81 -18.85 0.39
N SER A 46 10.59 -18.73 0.92
CA SER A 46 9.38 -18.66 0.10
C SER A 46 9.21 -17.29 -0.54
N SER A 47 8.49 -17.28 -1.67
CA SER A 47 8.07 -16.07 -2.35
C SER A 47 6.55 -15.91 -2.24
N ILE A 48 6.10 -14.67 -2.07
CA ILE A 48 4.69 -14.29 -2.15
C ILE A 48 4.43 -13.49 -3.43
N ARG A 49 3.20 -13.59 -3.94
CA ARG A 49 2.75 -12.72 -5.02
C ARG A 49 2.12 -11.46 -4.44
N LEU A 50 2.68 -10.31 -4.78
CA LEU A 50 2.15 -9.00 -4.43
C LEU A 50 0.92 -8.66 -5.31
N PRO A 51 0.11 -7.67 -4.92
CA PRO A 51 -1.10 -7.25 -5.64
C PRO A 51 -0.82 -6.67 -7.03
N ASP A 52 0.39 -6.14 -7.25
CA ASP A 52 0.85 -5.70 -8.57
C ASP A 52 1.36 -6.87 -9.44
N GLY A 53 1.22 -8.11 -8.97
CA GLY A 53 1.65 -9.33 -9.64
C GLY A 53 3.12 -9.68 -9.43
N PHE A 54 3.90 -8.81 -8.76
CA PHE A 54 5.32 -9.01 -8.52
C PHE A 54 5.57 -10.14 -7.52
N MET A 55 6.54 -11.01 -7.79
CA MET A 55 6.96 -12.05 -6.85
C MET A 55 8.03 -11.50 -5.93
N TRP A 56 7.78 -11.51 -4.62
CA TRP A 56 8.71 -10.99 -3.62
C TRP A 56 9.09 -12.06 -2.60
N SER A 57 10.34 -12.07 -2.17
CA SER A 57 10.82 -12.84 -1.03
C SER A 57 11.73 -11.99 -0.13
N PRO A 58 11.87 -12.33 1.17
CA PRO A 58 12.78 -11.64 2.08
C PRO A 58 14.23 -11.61 1.61
N LEU A 59 14.66 -12.59 0.81
CA LEU A 59 16.01 -12.64 0.26
C LEU A 59 16.33 -11.47 -0.67
N MET A 60 15.30 -10.88 -1.31
CA MET A 60 15.46 -9.73 -2.21
C MET A 60 15.89 -8.45 -1.48
N LEU A 61 15.80 -8.39 -0.14
CA LEU A 61 16.32 -7.28 0.64
C LEU A 61 17.87 -7.26 0.70
N LYS A 62 18.51 -8.39 0.39
CA LYS A 62 19.97 -8.55 0.43
C LYS A 62 20.63 -8.50 -0.95
N TRP A 63 19.86 -8.27 -2.01
CA TRP A 63 20.39 -8.19 -3.37
C TRP A 63 21.18 -6.91 -3.59
N ALA A 64 22.05 -6.88 -4.62
CA ALA A 64 22.80 -5.69 -4.99
C ALA A 64 21.88 -4.49 -5.28
N ASN A 65 20.67 -4.76 -5.78
CA ASN A 65 19.58 -3.81 -5.89
C ASN A 65 18.41 -4.29 -5.00
N PRO A 66 18.35 -3.88 -3.72
CA PRO A 66 17.33 -4.35 -2.80
C PRO A 66 15.92 -4.00 -3.24
N VAL A 67 14.99 -4.96 -3.19
CA VAL A 67 13.57 -4.72 -3.45
C VAL A 67 12.84 -4.52 -2.12
N THR A 68 12.64 -3.25 -1.77
CA THR A 68 11.90 -2.86 -0.56
C THR A 68 10.39 -2.82 -0.81
N LEU A 69 9.64 -3.09 0.24
CA LEU A 69 8.18 -3.03 0.25
C LEU A 69 7.69 -1.83 1.03
N THR A 70 6.49 -1.39 0.67
CA THR A 70 5.67 -0.42 1.40
C THR A 70 4.21 -0.87 1.34
N THR A 71 3.31 -0.12 1.94
CA THR A 71 1.89 -0.44 2.04
C THR A 71 1.06 0.50 1.19
N CYS A 72 0.02 -0.03 0.54
CA CYS A 72 -1.01 0.76 -0.12
C CYS A 72 -2.15 1.07 0.84
N SER A 73 -2.34 2.35 1.19
CA SER A 73 -3.36 2.80 2.14
C SER A 73 -4.79 2.49 1.68
N ILE A 74 -5.02 2.32 0.37
CA ILE A 74 -6.33 1.91 -0.16
C ILE A 74 -6.54 0.40 -0.02
N CYS A 75 -5.53 -0.43 -0.33
CA CYS A 75 -5.64 -1.88 -0.12
C CYS A 75 -5.79 -2.25 1.36
N ARG A 76 -5.16 -1.47 2.25
CA ARG A 76 -5.19 -1.66 3.69
C ARG A 76 -6.50 -1.23 4.34
N LYS A 77 -7.33 -0.44 3.65
CA LYS A 77 -8.66 -0.12 4.16
C LYS A 77 -9.56 -1.35 4.08
N PRO A 78 -10.29 -1.68 5.15
CA PRO A 78 -11.24 -2.79 5.10
C PRO A 78 -12.23 -2.55 3.95
N PRO A 79 -12.53 -3.58 3.14
CA PRO A 79 -13.44 -3.41 2.01
C PRO A 79 -14.82 -2.98 2.52
N PHE A 80 -15.29 -1.83 2.05
CA PHE A 80 -16.57 -1.24 2.45
C PHE A 80 -17.81 -1.95 1.87
N THR A 81 -17.66 -3.14 1.26
CA THR A 81 -18.74 -3.75 0.48
C THR A 81 -19.14 -5.13 0.96
N LEU A 82 -20.42 -5.25 1.31
CA LEU A 82 -21.17 -6.49 1.58
C LEU A 82 -21.23 -7.46 0.38
N PHE A 83 -20.81 -7.06 -0.83
CA PHE A 83 -21.11 -7.78 -2.07
C PHE A 83 -19.92 -8.09 -3.00
N ARG A 84 -18.68 -7.75 -2.64
CA ARG A 84 -17.50 -8.12 -3.46
C ARG A 84 -16.57 -9.05 -2.69
N ARG A 85 -16.57 -10.34 -3.08
CA ARG A 85 -15.55 -11.34 -2.73
C ARG A 85 -14.22 -11.05 -3.44
N GLU A 86 -13.74 -9.81 -3.41
CA GLU A 86 -12.35 -9.58 -3.78
C GLU A 86 -11.48 -10.18 -2.68
N ARG A 87 -10.59 -11.11 -3.05
CA ARG A 87 -9.64 -11.68 -2.11
C ARG A 87 -8.89 -10.52 -1.45
N PRO A 88 -8.83 -10.46 -0.10
CA PRO A 88 -8.15 -9.37 0.57
C PRO A 88 -6.71 -9.30 0.06
N SER A 89 -6.37 -8.14 -0.50
CA SER A 89 -5.00 -7.82 -0.86
C SER A 89 -4.24 -7.57 0.43
N THR A 90 -3.04 -8.14 0.57
CA THR A 90 -2.16 -7.85 1.73
C THR A 90 -1.83 -6.37 1.87
N GLY A 91 -1.97 -5.62 0.76
CA GLY A 91 -1.64 -4.21 0.67
C GLY A 91 -0.14 -3.94 0.52
N LEU A 92 0.69 -4.98 0.56
CA LEU A 92 2.12 -4.86 0.28
C LEU A 92 2.35 -4.52 -1.19
N VAL A 93 3.25 -3.59 -1.48
CA VAL A 93 3.65 -3.21 -2.84
C VAL A 93 5.13 -2.84 -2.83
N THR A 94 5.83 -3.05 -3.95
CA THR A 94 7.22 -2.59 -4.04
C THR A 94 7.28 -1.06 -3.99
N VAL A 95 8.29 -0.51 -3.31
CA VAL A 95 8.50 0.95 -3.26
C VAL A 95 8.64 1.53 -4.67
N ARG A 96 9.30 0.79 -5.58
CA ARG A 96 9.42 1.15 -7.01
C ARG A 96 8.06 1.37 -7.68
N ASN A 97 7.06 0.54 -7.36
CA ASN A 97 5.72 0.61 -7.94
C ASN A 97 4.73 1.41 -7.09
N ALA A 98 5.10 1.92 -5.93
CA ALA A 98 4.27 2.78 -5.11
C ALA A 98 4.41 4.25 -5.53
N ARG A 99 3.34 5.04 -5.40
CA ARG A 99 3.38 6.51 -5.56
C ARG A 99 2.56 7.15 -4.45
N ASN A 100 2.96 8.35 -4.04
CA ASN A 100 2.17 9.15 -3.11
C ASN A 100 1.14 9.96 -3.88
N CYS A 101 -0.07 10.03 -3.36
CA CYS A 101 -1.12 10.88 -3.89
C CYS A 101 -0.73 12.35 -3.71
N ALA A 102 -0.65 13.12 -4.81
CA ALA A 102 -0.30 14.54 -4.76
C ALA A 102 -1.25 15.39 -3.88
N ARG A 103 -2.49 14.91 -3.68
CA ARG A 103 -3.52 15.64 -2.93
C ARG A 103 -3.66 15.25 -1.46
N CYS A 104 -3.52 13.96 -1.13
CA CYS A 104 -3.75 13.47 0.23
C CYS A 104 -2.54 12.78 0.86
N GLY A 105 -1.39 12.74 0.19
CA GLY A 105 -0.16 12.12 0.67
C GLY A 105 -0.16 10.58 0.68
N ALA A 106 -1.33 9.94 0.73
CA ALA A 106 -1.48 8.47 0.83
C ALA A 106 -0.63 7.70 -0.22
N THR A 107 0.10 6.70 0.25
CA THR A 107 0.88 5.80 -0.60
C THR A 107 -0.04 4.78 -1.28
N VAL A 108 0.01 4.71 -2.61
CA VAL A 108 -0.89 3.86 -3.41
C VAL A 108 -0.15 2.98 -4.42
N CYS A 109 -0.66 1.76 -4.57
CA CYS A 109 -0.18 0.81 -5.58
C CYS A 109 -0.65 1.21 -6.99
N GLY A 110 -0.11 0.54 -8.01
CA GLY A 110 -0.45 0.79 -9.41
C GLY A 110 -1.95 0.64 -9.72
N ALA A 111 -2.67 -0.25 -9.03
CA ALA A 111 -4.10 -0.46 -9.22
C ALA A 111 -4.97 0.63 -8.58
N HIS A 112 -4.46 1.33 -7.57
CA HIS A 112 -5.22 2.31 -6.78
C HIS A 112 -4.81 3.77 -7.05
N ARG A 113 -4.14 4.00 -8.18
CA ARG A 113 -3.71 5.34 -8.60
C ARG A 113 -4.12 5.65 -10.03
N ARG A 114 -4.21 6.94 -10.32
CA ARG A 114 -4.45 7.48 -11.67
C ARG A 114 -3.54 8.69 -11.90
N TRP A 115 -3.00 8.82 -13.10
CA TRP A 115 -2.28 10.03 -13.51
C TRP A 115 -3.28 11.12 -13.91
N THR A 116 -3.01 12.34 -13.46
CA THR A 116 -3.78 13.55 -13.76
C THR A 116 -2.81 14.70 -14.02
N GLU A 117 -3.32 15.88 -14.37
CA GLU A 117 -2.50 17.09 -14.53
C GLU A 117 -1.81 17.51 -13.23
N GLU A 118 -2.41 17.22 -12.07
CA GLU A 118 -1.83 17.43 -10.74
C GLU A 118 -0.81 16.33 -10.36
N GLY A 119 -0.54 15.37 -11.25
CA GLY A 119 0.33 14.21 -11.03
C GLY A 119 -0.43 12.94 -10.61
N TRP A 120 0.25 12.06 -9.86
CA TRP A 120 -0.35 10.81 -9.37
C TRP A 120 -1.36 11.08 -8.26
N LEU A 121 -2.62 10.69 -8.46
CA LEU A 121 -3.67 10.75 -7.46
C LEU A 121 -4.12 9.35 -7.06
N CYS A 122 -4.54 9.18 -5.81
CA CYS A 122 -5.26 7.99 -5.38
C CYS A 122 -6.63 7.93 -6.06
N ILE A 123 -7.21 6.73 -6.20
CA ILE A 123 -8.48 6.56 -6.92
C ILE A 123 -9.63 7.40 -6.34
N SER A 124 -9.64 7.59 -5.02
CA SER A 124 -10.65 8.42 -4.33
C SER A 124 -10.51 9.90 -4.65
N CYS A 125 -9.28 10.43 -4.64
CA CYS A 125 -9.00 11.82 -5.01
C CYS A 125 -9.26 12.06 -6.50
N ALA A 126 -8.86 11.12 -7.36
CA ALA A 126 -9.13 11.19 -8.79
C ALA A 126 -10.63 11.21 -9.09
N LYS A 127 -11.43 10.35 -8.44
CA LYS A 127 -12.91 10.36 -8.58
C LYS A 127 -13.53 11.69 -8.14
N LYS A 128 -13.10 12.24 -6.99
CA LYS A 128 -13.57 13.55 -6.52
C LYS A 128 -13.23 14.66 -7.51
N TRP A 129 -12.02 14.65 -8.06
CA TRP A 129 -11.58 15.62 -9.07
C TRP A 129 -12.39 15.50 -10.37
N THR A 130 -12.60 14.28 -10.88
CA THR A 130 -13.44 14.04 -12.06
C THR A 130 -14.88 14.49 -11.81
N LEU A 131 -15.48 14.17 -10.66
CA LEU A 131 -16.85 14.59 -10.35
C LEU A 131 -16.95 16.12 -10.29
N ILE A 132 -16.02 16.79 -9.61
CA ILE A 132 -16.01 18.27 -9.55
C ILE A 132 -15.89 18.86 -10.95
N ASN A 133 -14.95 18.39 -11.77
CA ASN A 133 -14.74 18.95 -13.11
C ASN A 133 -15.84 18.59 -14.12
N LEU A 134 -16.58 17.51 -13.90
CA LEU A 134 -17.72 17.14 -14.75
C LEU A 134 -19.01 17.86 -14.34
N VAL A 135 -19.19 18.14 -13.05
CA VAL A 135 -20.37 18.83 -12.50
C VAL A 135 -20.23 20.35 -12.59
N ARG A 136 -19.02 20.90 -12.44
CA ARG A 136 -18.77 22.35 -12.49
C ARG A 136 -19.27 23.03 -13.78
N PRO A 137 -19.06 22.49 -15.01
CA PRO A 137 -19.59 23.11 -16.22
C PRO A 137 -21.13 23.01 -16.38
N ILE A 138 -21.81 22.19 -15.58
CA ILE A 138 -23.28 22.06 -15.63
C ILE A 138 -23.95 23.09 -14.71
N PHE A 139 -23.33 23.42 -13.57
CA PHE A 139 -23.88 24.36 -12.59
C PHE A 139 -23.24 25.75 -12.62
N PHE A 140 -22.06 25.89 -13.21
CA PHE A 140 -21.41 27.17 -13.47
C PHE A 140 -21.29 27.33 -14.98
N ARG A 141 -22.39 27.78 -15.58
CA ARG A 141 -22.33 28.50 -16.85
C ARG A 141 -21.47 29.74 -16.58
N GLU A 142 -20.40 29.94 -17.34
CA GLU A 142 -19.70 31.23 -17.36
C GLU A 142 -20.74 32.31 -17.67
N GLU A 143 -21.00 33.20 -16.71
CA GLU A 143 -21.45 34.55 -17.03
C GLU A 143 -20.19 35.31 -17.45
N GLU A 144 -20.05 35.46 -18.78
CA GLU A 144 -19.16 36.35 -19.57
C GLU A 144 -17.65 36.40 -19.28
#